data_AF-A0A7S7NTY8-F1
#
_entry.id   AF-A0A7S7NTY8-F1
#
_cell.length_a   1.000
_cell.length_b   1.000
_cell.length_c   1.000
_cell.angle_alpha   90.00
_cell.angle_beta   90.00
_cell.angle_gamma   90.00
#
_symmetry.space_group_name_H-M   'P 1'
#
loop_
_entity.id
_entity.type
_entity.pdbx_description
1 polymer ?
#
loop_
_entity_poly.entity_id
_entity_poly.type
_entity_poly.pdbx_seq_one_letter_code
_entity_poly.pdbx_strand_id
1 'polypeptide(L)'
;MNRLTRFIAAAAISSAFVFAQRPGMGRMGGGNPPDAATRIQFRVEMLTKRLGLSDAQQASATTIFTEADAATTKARANVSTIHDTLAAAVKKNDVVAIDQAATQLGTINGQVTSIESKAEAAFYAVLTPDQQTKFDSMPHGPGGMGGMGMGRGGPQAMRSQTNQ
;
A
#
# COMPACT_ATOMS: atom_id res chain seq x y z
N MET A 1 33.81 45.00 -12.72
CA MET A 1 34.06 44.97 -11.26
C MET A 1 32.90 45.68 -10.55
N ASN A 2 31.98 44.96 -9.90
CA ASN A 2 30.93 45.49 -9.00
C ASN A 2 30.57 44.35 -8.02
N ARG A 3 31.15 44.34 -6.81
CA ARG A 3 30.74 44.94 -5.50
C ARG A 3 29.76 44.07 -4.70
N LEU A 4 30.26 43.62 -3.54
CA LEU A 4 29.59 42.90 -2.46
C LEU A 4 28.37 43.63 -1.92
N THR A 5 27.32 42.89 -1.53
CA THR A 5 26.57 43.23 -0.31
C THR A 5 26.09 41.94 0.40
N ARG A 6 26.57 41.74 1.63
CA ARG A 6 26.09 40.73 2.59
C ARG A 6 24.96 41.35 3.40
N PHE A 7 23.87 40.63 3.62
CA PHE A 7 22.87 40.97 4.64
C PHE A 7 22.90 39.93 5.75
N ILE A 8 23.21 40.39 6.96
CA ILE A 8 22.98 39.70 8.23
C ILE A 8 21.77 40.39 8.86
N ALA A 9 20.76 39.61 9.25
CA ALA A 9 19.76 40.05 10.22
C ALA A 9 19.44 38.86 11.13
N ALA A 10 19.92 38.97 12.37
CA ALA A 10 19.58 38.09 13.47
C ALA A 10 18.26 38.56 14.11
N ALA A 11 17.37 37.61 14.42
CA ALA A 11 16.29 37.82 15.38
C ALA A 11 16.26 36.59 16.31
N ALA A 12 16.90 36.74 17.46
CA ALA A 12 16.75 35.85 18.60
C ALA A 12 15.41 36.16 19.26
N ILE A 13 14.52 35.17 19.32
CA ILE A 13 13.41 35.19 20.28
C ILE A 13 13.53 33.93 21.13
N SER A 14 14.13 34.14 22.29
CA SER A 14 14.11 33.23 23.43
C SER A 14 12.67 33.08 23.91
N SER A 15 12.09 31.90 23.78
CA SER A 15 10.93 31.50 24.58
C SER A 15 11.36 30.38 25.51
N ALA A 16 11.62 30.75 26.75
CA ALA A 16 11.84 29.82 27.84
C ALA A 16 10.54 29.07 28.14
N PHE A 17 10.49 27.78 27.80
CA PHE A 17 9.60 26.84 28.46
C PHE A 17 10.46 25.82 29.22
N VAL A 18 10.81 26.20 30.45
CA VAL A 18 11.16 25.22 31.48
C VAL A 18 9.83 24.63 31.95
N PHE A 19 9.47 23.47 31.42
CA PHE A 19 8.55 22.55 32.08
C PHE A 19 9.18 21.17 32.13
N ALA A 20 9.71 20.87 33.32
CA ALA A 20 9.83 19.57 33.94
C ALA A 20 10.25 18.39 33.05
N GLN A 21 11.54 18.04 33.10
CA GLN A 21 11.94 16.64 33.03
C GLN A 21 11.26 15.91 34.20
N ARG A 22 10.06 15.36 33.96
CA ARG A 22 9.47 14.34 34.83
C ARG A 22 10.06 13.00 34.41
N PRO A 23 10.86 12.33 35.25
CA PRO A 23 11.22 10.94 35.01
C PRO A 23 9.95 10.11 35.19
N GLY A 24 9.60 9.32 34.18
CA GLY A 24 8.58 8.28 34.30
C GLY A 24 7.17 8.70 33.87
N MET A 25 6.92 8.68 32.56
CA MET A 25 5.72 8.05 32.00
C MET A 25 6.10 7.53 30.62
N GLY A 26 6.20 6.20 30.52
CA GLY A 26 6.59 5.50 29.30
C GLY A 26 5.63 5.83 28.16
N ARG A 27 6.19 6.28 27.03
CA ARG A 27 5.55 6.15 25.72
C ARG A 27 5.19 4.67 25.53
N MET A 28 3.90 4.36 25.55
CA MET A 28 3.40 3.07 25.08
C MET A 28 3.89 2.82 23.65
N GLY A 29 4.70 1.78 23.48
CA GLY A 29 4.74 0.95 22.27
C GLY A 29 5.41 1.51 21.03
N GLY A 30 6.67 1.96 21.13
CA GLY A 30 7.55 2.06 19.96
C GLY A 30 8.03 0.68 19.52
N GLY A 31 7.16 -0.12 18.90
CA GLY A 31 7.55 -1.35 18.23
C GLY A 31 8.07 -1.04 16.83
N ASN A 32 9.25 -1.57 16.46
CA ASN A 32 9.66 -1.57 15.06
C ASN A 32 8.56 -2.26 14.22
N PRO A 33 8.27 -1.76 13.00
CA PRO A 33 7.33 -2.45 12.12
C PRO A 33 7.76 -3.92 11.96
N PRO A 34 6.81 -4.88 11.94
CA PRO A 34 7.12 -6.29 11.79
C PRO A 34 7.96 -6.52 10.53
N ASP A 35 8.97 -7.38 10.62
CA ASP A 35 9.78 -7.79 9.48
C ASP A 35 8.92 -8.48 8.40
N ALA A 36 9.44 -8.60 7.18
CA ALA A 36 8.69 -9.14 6.05
C ALA A 36 8.21 -10.58 6.28
N ALA A 37 9.04 -11.43 6.88
CA ALA A 37 8.69 -12.81 7.15
C ALA A 37 7.53 -12.90 8.15
N THR A 38 7.57 -12.09 9.20
CA THR A 38 6.50 -12.00 10.20
C THR A 38 5.18 -11.55 9.56
N ARG A 39 5.20 -10.56 8.65
CA ARG A 39 3.97 -10.13 7.94
C ARG A 39 3.40 -11.23 7.05
N ILE A 40 4.26 -11.96 6.34
CA ILE A 40 3.85 -13.07 5.46
C ILE A 40 3.25 -14.19 6.30
N GLN A 41 3.86 -14.56 7.42
CA GLN A 41 3.31 -15.57 8.33
C GLN A 41 1.93 -15.17 8.83
N PHE A 42 1.75 -13.94 9.32
CA PHE A 42 0.42 -13.46 9.74
C PHE A 42 -0.61 -13.49 8.60
N ARG A 43 -0.20 -13.16 7.37
CA ARG A 43 -1.08 -13.26 6.20
C ARG A 43 -1.51 -14.71 5.96
N VAL A 44 -0.56 -15.65 5.96
CA VAL A 44 -0.85 -17.08 5.75
C VAL A 44 -1.74 -17.61 6.87
N GLU A 45 -1.46 -17.31 8.14
CA GLU A 45 -2.31 -17.72 9.26
C GLU A 45 -3.73 -17.19 9.15
N MET A 46 -3.90 -15.93 8.74
CA MET A 46 -5.21 -15.33 8.54
C MET A 46 -5.98 -16.05 7.43
N LEU A 47 -5.31 -16.34 6.30
CA LEU A 47 -5.91 -17.10 5.20
C LEU A 47 -6.23 -18.54 5.62
N THR A 48 -5.36 -19.20 6.39
CA THR A 48 -5.60 -20.53 6.96
C THR A 48 -6.85 -20.54 7.81
N LYS A 49 -7.02 -19.58 8.72
CA LYS A 49 -8.20 -19.47 9.59
C LYS A 49 -9.49 -19.25 8.81
N ARG A 50 -9.44 -18.51 7.70
CA ARG A 50 -10.64 -18.20 6.90
C ARG A 50 -11.00 -19.26 5.88
N LEU A 51 -10.00 -19.89 5.27
CA LEU A 51 -10.19 -20.83 4.16
C LEU A 51 -10.08 -22.29 4.61
N GLY A 52 -9.43 -22.57 5.73
CA GLY A 52 -9.07 -23.92 6.14
C GLY A 52 -7.98 -24.49 5.23
N LEU A 53 -6.85 -23.78 5.10
CA LEU A 53 -5.74 -24.20 4.25
C LEU A 53 -5.05 -25.45 4.81
N SER A 54 -4.75 -26.41 3.92
CA SER A 54 -3.90 -27.55 4.27
C SER A 54 -2.44 -27.14 4.46
N ASP A 55 -1.63 -27.98 5.09
CA ASP A 55 -0.20 -27.69 5.32
C ASP A 55 0.56 -27.47 4.01
N ALA A 56 0.22 -28.23 2.96
CA ALA A 56 0.79 -28.04 1.64
C ALA A 56 0.41 -26.67 1.05
N GLN A 57 -0.84 -26.23 1.19
CA GLN A 57 -1.30 -24.93 0.72
C GLN A 57 -0.65 -23.79 1.51
N GLN A 58 -0.43 -23.96 2.82
CA GLN A 58 0.27 -22.98 3.65
C GLN A 58 1.74 -22.81 3.23
N ALA A 59 2.42 -23.92 2.93
CA ALA A 59 3.78 -23.89 2.40
C ALA A 59 3.84 -23.17 1.05
N SER A 60 2.96 -23.52 0.10
CA SER A 60 2.88 -22.83 -1.20
C SER A 60 2.57 -21.34 -1.04
N ALA A 61 1.62 -20.96 -0.18
CA ALA A 61 1.27 -19.57 0.07
C ALA A 61 2.44 -18.77 0.64
N THR A 62 3.20 -19.36 1.57
CA THR A 62 4.38 -18.74 2.17
C THR A 62 5.43 -18.44 1.09
N THR A 63 5.73 -19.40 0.22
CA THR A 63 6.67 -19.20 -0.90
C THR A 63 6.19 -18.11 -1.84
N ILE A 64 4.94 -18.18 -2.31
CA ILE A 64 4.34 -17.22 -3.24
C ILE A 64 4.44 -15.79 -2.69
N PHE A 65 4.04 -15.58 -1.44
CA PHE A 65 4.05 -14.23 -0.86
C PHE A 65 5.47 -13.74 -0.50
N THR A 66 6.40 -14.63 -0.20
CA THR A 66 7.82 -14.28 -0.01
C THR A 66 8.45 -13.80 -1.31
N GLU A 67 8.23 -14.52 -2.41
CA GLU A 67 8.72 -14.13 -3.72
C GLU A 67 8.11 -12.80 -4.19
N ALA A 68 6.81 -12.59 -3.94
CA ALA A 68 6.13 -11.35 -4.25
C ALA A 68 6.66 -10.14 -3.45
N ASP A 69 6.93 -10.31 -2.15
CA ASP A 69 7.51 -9.26 -1.30
C ASP A 69 8.94 -8.91 -1.76
N ALA A 70 9.76 -9.92 -2.09
CA ALA A 70 11.10 -9.70 -2.62
C ALA A 70 11.08 -8.94 -3.96
N ALA A 71 10.19 -9.33 -4.88
CA ALA A 71 10.03 -8.66 -6.17
C ALA A 71 9.51 -7.22 -6.01
N THR A 72 8.56 -7.00 -5.10
CA THR A 72 8.02 -5.67 -4.78
C THR A 72 9.08 -4.77 -4.18
N THR A 73 9.90 -5.29 -3.26
CA THR A 73 11.03 -4.57 -2.65
C THR A 73 12.01 -4.12 -3.72
N LYS A 74 12.35 -5.00 -4.67
CA LYS A 74 13.22 -4.66 -5.80
C LYS A 74 12.61 -3.58 -6.70
N ALA A 75 11.31 -3.68 -7.02
CA ALA A 75 10.63 -2.68 -7.84
C ALA A 75 10.60 -1.29 -7.17
N ARG A 76 10.45 -1.24 -5.84
CA ARG A 76 10.39 0.00 -5.06
C ARG A 76 11.75 0.59 -4.67
N ALA A 77 12.86 -0.07 -5.00
CA ALA A 77 14.21 0.31 -4.53
C ALA A 77 14.56 1.79 -4.77
N ASN A 78 14.06 2.39 -5.85
CA ASN A 78 14.38 3.77 -6.24
C ASN A 78 13.33 4.81 -5.83
N VAL A 79 12.23 4.43 -5.19
CA VAL A 79 11.11 5.34 -4.88
C VAL A 79 11.56 6.53 -4.03
N SER A 80 12.44 6.32 -3.04
CA SER A 80 12.99 7.40 -2.21
C SER A 80 13.73 8.44 -3.06
N THR A 81 14.62 7.97 -3.94
CA THR A 81 15.38 8.84 -4.85
C THR A 81 14.47 9.63 -5.79
N ILE A 82 13.38 9.01 -6.26
CA ILE A 82 12.40 9.68 -7.12
C ILE A 82 11.65 10.77 -6.34
N HIS A 83 11.31 10.53 -5.07
CA HIS A 83 10.71 11.56 -4.22
C HIS A 83 11.66 12.73 -3.95
N ASP A 84 12.95 12.47 -3.70
CA ASP A 84 13.96 13.52 -3.56
C ASP A 84 14.11 14.34 -4.85
N THR A 85 14.08 13.66 -6.00
CA THR A 85 14.10 14.30 -7.32
C THR A 85 12.89 15.18 -7.52
N LEU A 86 11.70 14.69 -7.17
CA LEU A 86 10.45 15.46 -7.27
C LEU A 86 10.49 16.70 -6.37
N ALA A 87 10.94 16.55 -5.12
CA ALA A 87 11.06 17.67 -4.18
C ALA A 87 12.06 18.75 -4.68
N ALA A 88 13.17 18.32 -5.28
CA ALA A 88 14.14 19.23 -5.88
C ALA A 88 13.59 19.92 -7.14
N ALA A 89 12.88 19.19 -8.00
CA ALA A 89 12.27 19.71 -9.22
C ALA A 89 11.21 20.77 -8.91
N VAL A 90 10.35 20.54 -7.91
CA VAL A 90 9.35 21.52 -7.44
C VAL A 90 10.02 22.83 -7.00
N LYS A 91 11.08 22.77 -6.19
CA LYS A 91 11.80 23.98 -5.74
C LYS A 91 12.43 24.78 -6.89
N LYS A 92 12.77 24.10 -7.99
CA LYS A 92 13.37 24.70 -9.19
C LYS A 92 12.34 25.08 -10.25
N ASN A 93 11.07 24.75 -10.04
CA ASN A 93 10.02 24.81 -11.07
C ASN A 93 10.43 24.06 -12.36
N ASP A 94 11.10 22.92 -12.21
CA ASP A 94 11.54 22.06 -13.32
C ASP A 94 10.43 21.09 -13.70
N VAL A 95 9.53 21.55 -14.57
CA VAL A 95 8.35 20.79 -15.01
C VAL A 95 8.71 19.48 -15.73
N VAL A 96 9.85 19.45 -16.45
CA VAL A 96 10.29 18.26 -17.17
C VAL A 96 10.72 17.17 -16.18
N ALA A 97 11.47 17.53 -15.13
CA ALA A 97 11.86 16.59 -14.09
C ALA A 97 10.66 16.10 -13.26
N ILE A 98 9.64 16.95 -13.05
CA ILE A 98 8.38 16.56 -12.41
C ILE A 98 7.67 15.48 -13.23
N ASP A 99 7.49 15.70 -14.54
CA ASP A 99 6.80 14.75 -15.43
C ASP A 99 7.55 13.41 -15.52
N GLN A 100 8.88 13.44 -15.56
CA GLN A 100 9.71 12.25 -15.56
C GLN A 100 9.59 11.46 -14.26
N ALA A 101 9.68 12.13 -13.10
CA ALA A 101 9.52 11.49 -11.79
C ALA A 101 8.12 10.88 -11.64
N ALA A 102 7.07 11.58 -12.07
CA ALA A 102 5.70 11.08 -12.05
C ALA A 102 5.54 9.82 -12.92
N THR A 103 6.11 9.82 -14.13
CA THR A 103 6.10 8.66 -15.04
C THR A 103 6.80 7.45 -14.43
N GLN A 104 7.94 7.66 -13.76
CA GLN A 104 8.66 6.59 -13.07
C GLN A 104 7.85 6.01 -11.91
N LEU A 105 7.22 6.85 -11.08
CA LEU A 105 6.33 6.41 -10.01
C LEU A 105 5.13 5.62 -10.54
N GLY A 106 4.50 6.09 -11.61
CA GLY A 106 3.40 5.37 -12.28
C GLY A 106 3.85 3.98 -12.77
N THR A 107 5.03 3.89 -13.36
CA THR A 107 5.62 2.62 -13.81
C THR A 107 5.84 1.65 -12.63
N ILE A 108 6.41 2.13 -11.51
CA ILE A 108 6.62 1.31 -10.31
C ILE A 108 5.28 0.82 -9.75
N ASN A 109 4.27 1.69 -9.67
CA ASN A 109 2.94 1.29 -9.20
C ASN A 109 2.32 0.21 -10.09
N GLY A 110 2.47 0.32 -11.41
CA GLY A 110 2.04 -0.73 -12.35
C GLY A 110 2.78 -2.05 -12.14
N GLN A 111 4.11 -2.00 -11.90
CA GLN A 111 4.91 -3.19 -11.61
C GLN A 111 4.47 -3.87 -10.31
N VAL A 112 4.27 -3.11 -9.23
CA VAL A 112 3.81 -3.65 -7.94
C VAL A 112 2.44 -4.29 -8.09
N THR A 113 1.50 -3.61 -8.75
CA THR A 113 0.16 -4.16 -9.02
C THR A 113 0.27 -5.49 -9.77
N SER A 114 1.11 -5.55 -10.81
CA SER A 114 1.32 -6.79 -11.57
C SER A 114 1.91 -7.92 -10.72
N ILE A 115 2.87 -7.62 -9.83
CA ILE A 115 3.47 -8.61 -8.92
C ILE A 115 2.42 -9.15 -7.95
N GLU A 116 1.65 -8.26 -7.31
CA GLU A 116 0.62 -8.64 -6.35
C GLU A 116 -0.49 -9.46 -7.01
N SER A 117 -1.00 -9.03 -8.17
CA SER A 117 -2.01 -9.79 -8.91
C SER A 117 -1.52 -11.17 -9.37
N LYS A 118 -0.24 -11.29 -9.76
CA LYS A 118 0.34 -12.59 -10.11
C LYS A 118 0.46 -13.51 -8.88
N ALA A 119 0.82 -12.96 -7.73
CA ALA A 119 0.88 -13.71 -6.49
C ALA A 119 -0.51 -14.18 -6.05
N GLU A 120 -1.53 -13.33 -6.17
CA GLU A 120 -2.93 -13.70 -5.89
C GLU A 120 -3.42 -14.77 -6.86
N ALA A 121 -3.15 -14.64 -8.16
CA ALA A 121 -3.52 -15.67 -9.14
C ALA A 121 -2.84 -17.03 -8.85
N ALA A 122 -1.56 -17.02 -8.49
CA ALA A 122 -0.84 -18.23 -8.10
C ALA A 122 -1.41 -18.85 -6.81
N PHE A 123 -1.75 -18.03 -5.82
CA PHE A 123 -2.39 -18.50 -4.59
C PHE A 123 -3.79 -19.07 -4.86
N TYR A 124 -4.60 -18.40 -5.67
CA TYR A 124 -5.93 -18.87 -6.05
C TYR A 124 -5.89 -20.23 -6.75
N ALA A 125 -4.87 -20.47 -7.58
CA ALA A 125 -4.66 -21.73 -8.27
C ALA A 125 -4.34 -22.91 -7.34
N VAL A 126 -3.83 -22.68 -6.12
CA VAL A 126 -3.58 -23.76 -5.14
C VAL A 126 -4.77 -24.06 -4.24
N LEU A 127 -5.84 -23.26 -4.32
CA LEU A 127 -7.05 -23.45 -3.54
C LEU A 127 -7.95 -24.54 -4.14
N THR A 128 -8.72 -25.21 -3.29
CA THR A 128 -9.82 -26.06 -3.73
C THR A 128 -11.00 -25.21 -4.21
N PRO A 129 -11.95 -25.77 -5.00
CA PRO A 129 -13.13 -25.02 -5.44
C PRO A 129 -13.95 -24.38 -4.30
N ASP A 130 -14.09 -25.09 -3.18
CA ASP A 130 -14.79 -24.57 -2.00
C ASP A 130 -14.03 -23.40 -1.35
N GLN A 131 -12.70 -23.48 -1.30
CA GLN A 131 -11.86 -22.41 -0.79
C GLN A 131 -11.84 -21.20 -1.72
N GLN A 132 -11.85 -21.41 -3.04
CA GLN A 132 -11.99 -20.36 -4.04
C GLN A 132 -13.30 -19.59 -3.84
N THR A 133 -14.42 -20.31 -3.69
CA THR A 133 -15.72 -19.69 -3.41
C THR A 133 -15.69 -18.83 -2.13
N LYS A 134 -15.03 -19.32 -1.07
CA LYS A 134 -14.84 -18.54 0.17
C LYS A 134 -13.94 -17.32 -0.07
N PHE A 135 -12.88 -17.48 -0.85
CA PHE A 135 -11.94 -16.41 -1.19
C PHE A 135 -12.65 -15.28 -1.94
N ASP A 136 -13.46 -15.59 -2.95
CA ASP A 136 -14.22 -14.64 -3.76
C ASP A 136 -15.25 -13.84 -2.94
N SER A 137 -15.74 -14.44 -1.84
CA SER A 137 -16.68 -13.79 -0.92
C SER A 137 -16.00 -12.81 0.05
N MET A 138 -14.67 -12.80 0.12
CA MET A 138 -13.96 -11.91 1.03
C MET A 138 -14.01 -10.47 0.52
N PRO A 139 -14.04 -9.47 1.42
CA PRO A 139 -13.83 -8.09 1.02
C PRO A 139 -12.41 -7.94 0.45
N HIS A 140 -12.29 -7.94 -0.87
CA HIS A 140 -11.06 -7.52 -1.52
C HIS A 140 -10.97 -6.00 -1.42
N GLY A 141 -9.78 -5.48 -1.10
CA GLY A 141 -9.56 -4.05 -0.95
C GLY A 141 -9.91 -3.27 -2.24
N PRO A 142 -9.93 -1.93 -2.18
CA PRO A 142 -10.21 -1.11 -3.35
C PRO A 142 -9.16 -1.41 -4.44
N GLY A 143 -9.52 -2.21 -5.44
CA GLY A 143 -8.61 -2.66 -6.51
C GLY A 143 -8.48 -4.18 -6.70
N GLY A 144 -9.11 -5.02 -5.87
CA GLY A 144 -9.14 -6.46 -6.08
C GLY A 144 -10.15 -6.92 -7.14
N MET A 145 -10.01 -8.17 -7.58
CA MET A 145 -10.73 -8.85 -8.68
C MET A 145 -12.21 -9.09 -8.35
N GLY A 146 -12.96 -8.01 -8.18
CA GLY A 146 -14.38 -8.01 -7.81
C GLY A 146 -15.03 -6.65 -8.03
N GLY A 147 -14.49 -5.85 -8.96
CA GLY A 147 -15.07 -4.59 -9.41
C GLY A 147 -16.38 -4.78 -10.18
N MET A 148 -17.39 -5.39 -9.56
CA MET A 148 -18.80 -5.32 -9.97
C MET A 148 -19.68 -5.41 -8.72
N GLY A 149 -19.94 -4.23 -8.13
CA GLY A 149 -20.86 -4.06 -7.03
C GLY A 149 -21.71 -2.80 -7.19
N MET A 150 -21.99 -2.37 -8.42
CA MET A 150 -23.06 -1.41 -8.68
C MET A 150 -24.39 -2.17 -8.71
N GLY A 151 -25.20 -2.00 -7.66
CA GLY A 151 -26.65 -2.08 -7.77
C GLY A 151 -27.32 -3.40 -7.38
N ARG A 152 -27.32 -3.74 -6.09
CA ARG A 152 -28.50 -4.40 -5.49
C ARG A 152 -29.61 -3.35 -5.41
N GLY A 153 -30.33 -3.18 -6.52
CA GLY A 153 -31.37 -2.17 -6.70
C GLY A 153 -32.69 -2.77 -7.19
N GLY A 154 -33.31 -3.62 -6.37
CA GLY A 154 -34.76 -3.85 -6.30
C GLY A 154 -35.47 -4.55 -7.48
N PRO A 155 -36.47 -5.42 -7.22
CA PRO A 155 -37.36 -5.90 -8.26
C PRO A 155 -38.15 -4.74 -8.84
N GLN A 156 -37.92 -4.42 -10.11
CA GLN A 156 -38.78 -3.56 -10.90
C GLN A 156 -40.19 -4.15 -10.88
N ALA A 157 -41.07 -3.46 -10.16
CA ALA A 157 -42.48 -3.73 -10.13
C ALA A 157 -43.00 -3.80 -11.58
N MET A 158 -43.60 -4.94 -11.92
CA MET A 158 -44.46 -5.09 -13.07
C MET A 158 -45.54 -4.00 -13.02
N ARG A 159 -45.42 -3.01 -13.89
CA ARG A 159 -46.48 -2.03 -14.12
C ARG A 159 -46.74 -1.94 -15.62
N SER A 160 -47.52 -2.88 -16.11
CA SER A 160 -48.26 -2.70 -17.36
C SER A 160 -49.39 -3.71 -17.45
N GLN A 161 -50.59 -3.15 -17.59
CA GLN A 161 -51.82 -3.74 -18.11
C GLN A 161 -52.71 -4.52 -17.13
N THR A 162 -53.57 -3.77 -16.45
CA THR A 162 -54.94 -4.24 -16.23
C THR A 162 -55.91 -3.11 -16.59
N ASN A 163 -56.82 -3.44 -17.51
CA ASN A 163 -58.02 -2.74 -17.96
C ASN A 163 -58.60 -1.68 -17.01
N GLN A 164 -58.86 -0.47 -17.53
CA GLN A 164 -60.20 0.13 -17.64
C GLN A 164 -60.24 1.04 -18.88
#